data_AF-A0A7S1UQW3-F1
#
_entry.id   AF-A0A7S1UQW3-F1
#
_cell.length_a   1.000
_cell.length_b   1.000
_cell.length_c   1.000
_cell.angle_alpha   90.00
_cell.angle_beta   90.00
_cell.angle_gamma   90.00
#
_symmetry.space_group_name_H-M   'P 1'
#
loop_
_entity.id
_entity.type
_entity.pdbx_description
1 polymer ?
#
loop_
_entity_poly.entity_id
_entity_poly.type
_entity_poly.pdbx_seq_one_letter_code
_entity_poly.pdbx_strand_id
1 'polypeptide(L)'
;NNDNQDDNTSTYCFISKYSHGDPWSSLGLDALGLLAMAQYQESTGDSSRYLDVAKGVASHIVSSQKEDGSLVQEQNIATGELDEDAYVLYFPGEAAYALSKLVNVNSQNVPEVSEEELVLWKQTASKAMDYIVTRESKKSDKDFINDHWMMYAMAEMRPWHLTDGMMEFGIRTARIAHERQTTPDQIVQMQQEYDKMDEFGIYKSSLSATATATKSEGLCAILPMMMEEQGNNQQAAVEVVDRMWKSLEYGIRYTLQAQHTPEVAMYMKDPGRIVGALSSNVRKRETRNDYTQHNLSSYLCLMNLLQQESSGKSYLGDAGPDAIFG
;
A
#
# COMPACT_ATOMS: atom_id res chain seq x y z
N ASN A 1 -27.57 27.01 20.33
CA ASN A 1 -28.62 27.82 19.69
C ASN A 1 -28.18 28.31 18.32
N ASN A 2 -28.29 27.42 17.34
CA ASN A 2 -29.00 27.68 16.09
C ASN A 2 -29.46 26.30 15.61
N ASP A 3 -30.78 26.14 15.59
CA ASP A 3 -31.47 24.96 15.10
C ASP A 3 -31.19 24.78 13.61
N ASN A 4 -30.58 23.66 13.26
CA ASN A 4 -30.76 22.96 12.00
C ASN A 4 -30.81 21.47 12.34
N GLN A 5 -32.01 20.98 12.63
CA GLN A 5 -32.32 19.55 12.58
C GLN A 5 -32.53 19.20 11.11
N ASP A 6 -31.55 18.50 10.53
CA ASP A 6 -31.70 17.34 9.64
C ASP A 6 -30.42 17.15 8.82
N ASP A 7 -29.36 16.66 9.48
CA ASP A 7 -28.43 15.69 8.88
C ASP A 7 -27.64 15.02 10.01
N ASN A 8 -28.18 13.93 10.56
CA ASN A 8 -27.61 13.27 11.75
C ASN A 8 -26.52 12.26 11.33
N THR A 9 -25.54 12.68 10.52
CA THR A 9 -24.34 11.89 10.28
C THR A 9 -23.46 12.00 11.51
N SER A 10 -23.49 10.96 12.35
CA SER A 10 -22.63 10.89 13.53
C SER A 10 -21.18 10.75 13.08
N THR A 11 -20.33 11.71 13.40
CA THR A 11 -18.88 11.64 13.15
C THR A 11 -18.20 10.83 14.26
N TYR A 12 -17.37 9.87 13.89
CA TYR A 12 -16.58 9.04 14.80
C TYR A 12 -15.09 9.18 14.49
N CYS A 13 -14.23 9.00 15.48
CA CYS A 13 -12.78 8.94 15.30
C CYS A 13 -12.16 8.04 16.39
N PHE A 14 -10.94 7.58 16.14
CA PHE A 14 -10.19 6.77 17.09
C PHE A 14 -9.21 7.62 17.89
N ILE A 15 -9.34 7.58 19.22
CA ILE A 15 -8.46 8.36 20.10
C ILE A 15 -7.19 7.56 20.43
N SER A 16 -6.02 8.15 20.15
CA SER A 16 -4.73 7.62 20.57
C SER A 16 -4.52 7.82 22.07
N LYS A 17 -4.26 6.73 22.81
CA LYS A 17 -3.92 6.81 24.24
C LYS A 17 -2.52 7.37 24.53
N TYR A 18 -1.68 7.55 23.51
CA TYR A 18 -0.25 7.86 23.70
C TYR A 18 0.05 9.37 23.79
N SER A 19 -0.93 10.23 23.52
CA SER A 19 -0.75 11.69 23.45
C SER A 19 -1.01 12.36 24.80
N HIS A 20 -0.03 12.29 25.72
CA HIS A 20 0.10 13.18 26.91
C HIS A 20 -1.13 13.42 27.82
N GLY A 21 -2.14 12.55 27.81
CA GLY A 21 -3.35 12.70 28.61
C GLY A 21 -4.49 13.46 27.93
N ASP A 22 -4.27 13.97 26.71
CA ASP A 22 -5.27 14.66 25.90
C ASP A 22 -5.78 13.75 24.76
N PRO A 23 -7.07 13.83 24.39
CA PRO A 23 -7.67 12.91 23.42
C PRO A 23 -7.37 13.35 21.98
N TRP A 24 -6.20 12.99 21.46
CA TRP A 24 -5.85 13.22 20.05
C TRP A 24 -6.31 12.06 19.16
N SER A 25 -6.90 12.39 18.00
CA SER A 25 -7.08 11.46 16.89
C SER A 25 -6.02 11.69 15.83
N SER A 26 -5.55 10.61 15.20
CA SER A 26 -4.62 10.67 14.08
C SER A 26 -5.24 10.06 12.82
N LEU A 27 -4.97 10.71 11.68
CA LEU A 27 -5.50 10.32 10.37
C LEU A 27 -5.14 8.87 10.02
N GLY A 28 -3.92 8.43 10.33
CA GLY A 28 -3.52 7.05 10.07
C GLY A 28 -4.29 6.03 10.92
N LEU A 29 -4.61 6.37 12.18
CA LEU A 29 -5.40 5.48 13.03
C LEU A 29 -6.85 5.36 12.51
N ASP A 30 -7.44 6.49 12.12
CA ASP A 30 -8.76 6.54 11.49
C ASP A 30 -8.78 5.77 10.16
N ALA A 31 -7.78 5.97 9.30
CA ALA A 31 -7.66 5.29 8.03
C ALA A 31 -7.52 3.77 8.19
N LEU A 32 -6.60 3.30 9.05
CA LEU A 32 -6.41 1.86 9.27
C LEU A 32 -7.61 1.21 9.96
N GLY A 33 -8.27 1.92 10.88
CA GLY A 33 -9.52 1.47 11.50
C GLY A 33 -10.64 1.33 10.47
N LEU A 34 -10.79 2.32 9.58
CA LEU A 34 -11.75 2.27 8.49
C LEU A 34 -11.47 1.13 7.52
N LEU A 35 -10.20 0.97 7.13
CA LEU A 35 -9.76 -0.12 6.25
C LEU A 35 -10.06 -1.49 6.86
N ALA A 36 -9.83 -1.67 8.16
CA ALA A 36 -10.15 -2.92 8.85
C ALA A 36 -11.65 -3.23 8.83
N MET A 37 -12.51 -2.23 9.01
CA MET A 37 -13.97 -2.39 8.93
C MET A 37 -14.42 -2.72 7.50
N ALA A 38 -13.88 -2.03 6.49
CA ALA A 38 -14.17 -2.32 5.08
C ALA A 38 -13.70 -3.73 4.68
N GLN A 39 -12.52 -4.15 5.13
CA GLN A 39 -12.01 -5.51 4.88
C GLN A 39 -12.85 -6.57 5.59
N TYR A 40 -13.35 -6.30 6.80
CA TYR A 40 -14.27 -7.21 7.50
C TYR A 40 -15.55 -7.40 6.69
N GLN A 41 -16.16 -6.31 6.20
CA GLN A 41 -17.36 -6.38 5.36
C GLN A 41 -17.13 -7.23 4.12
N GLU A 42 -16.03 -7.00 3.40
CA GLU A 42 -15.69 -7.78 2.21
C GLU A 42 -15.48 -9.27 2.52
N SER A 43 -14.74 -9.57 3.59
CA SER A 43 -14.31 -10.94 3.90
C SER A 43 -15.42 -11.80 4.50
N THR A 44 -16.40 -11.18 5.17
CA THR A 44 -17.47 -11.88 5.88
C THR A 44 -18.83 -11.77 5.19
N GLY A 45 -19.01 -10.78 4.32
CA GLY A 45 -20.31 -10.40 3.77
C GLY A 45 -21.24 -9.70 4.79
N ASP A 46 -20.80 -9.48 6.02
CA ASP A 46 -21.55 -8.75 7.04
C ASP A 46 -21.34 -7.24 6.87
N SER A 47 -22.24 -6.62 6.11
CA SER A 47 -22.23 -5.19 5.80
C SER A 47 -22.82 -4.31 6.90
N SER A 48 -23.37 -4.87 7.98
CA SER A 48 -24.16 -4.10 8.95
C SER A 48 -23.43 -3.84 10.26
N ARG A 49 -22.61 -4.79 10.71
CA ARG A 49 -22.06 -4.80 12.08
C ARG A 49 -21.24 -3.57 12.45
N TYR A 50 -20.47 -3.05 11.50
CA TYR A 50 -19.56 -1.92 11.73
C TYR A 50 -19.88 -0.70 10.86
N LEU A 51 -20.98 -0.74 10.10
CA LEU A 51 -21.26 0.27 9.08
C LEU A 51 -21.43 1.67 9.67
N ASP A 52 -22.16 1.80 10.77
CA ASP A 52 -22.35 3.09 11.44
C ASP A 52 -21.00 3.72 11.85
N VAL A 53 -20.12 2.90 12.46
CA VAL A 53 -18.78 3.34 12.86
C VAL A 53 -17.93 3.68 11.64
N ALA A 54 -17.95 2.85 10.59
CA ALA A 54 -17.21 3.09 9.37
C ALA A 54 -17.64 4.39 8.67
N LYS A 55 -18.95 4.66 8.60
CA LYS A 55 -19.50 5.90 8.05
C LYS A 55 -19.04 7.11 8.85
N GLY A 56 -19.14 7.08 10.17
CA GLY A 56 -18.70 8.22 10.98
C GLY A 56 -17.19 8.45 10.97
N VAL A 57 -16.37 7.39 10.88
CA VAL A 57 -14.91 7.52 10.68
C VAL A 57 -14.60 8.08 9.29
N ALA A 58 -15.31 7.63 8.25
CA ALA A 58 -15.18 8.21 6.92
C ALA A 58 -15.55 9.70 6.92
N SER A 59 -16.62 10.10 7.61
CA SER A 59 -17.00 11.51 7.78
C SER A 59 -15.89 12.33 8.47
N HIS A 60 -15.20 11.77 9.46
CA HIS A 60 -14.07 12.44 10.10
C HIS A 60 -12.89 12.63 9.14
N ILE A 61 -12.50 11.58 8.40
CA ILE A 61 -11.47 11.67 7.36
C ILE A 61 -11.85 12.70 6.28
N VAL A 62 -13.11 12.71 5.82
CA VAL A 62 -13.59 13.71 4.86
C VAL A 62 -13.46 15.12 5.41
N SER A 63 -13.81 15.34 6.69
CA SER A 63 -13.75 16.65 7.32
C SER A 63 -12.33 17.20 7.51
N SER A 64 -11.29 16.35 7.43
CA SER A 64 -9.90 16.78 7.55
C SER A 64 -9.30 17.30 6.24
N GLN A 65 -10.02 17.21 5.11
CA GLN A 65 -9.54 17.64 3.81
C GLN A 65 -9.54 19.16 3.66
N LYS A 66 -8.38 19.72 3.35
CA LYS A 66 -8.19 21.14 2.98
C LYS A 66 -8.60 21.39 1.54
N GLU A 67 -8.75 22.68 1.18
CA GLU A 67 -9.16 23.10 -0.18
C GLU A 67 -8.22 22.59 -1.28
N ASP A 68 -6.92 22.46 -1.00
CA ASP A 68 -5.90 21.99 -1.94
C ASP A 68 -5.86 20.45 -2.10
N GLY A 69 -6.69 19.73 -1.34
CA GLY A 69 -6.76 18.26 -1.33
C GLY A 69 -5.89 17.58 -0.29
N SER A 70 -4.99 18.31 0.40
CA SER A 70 -4.23 17.76 1.52
C SER A 70 -5.14 17.45 2.73
N LEU A 71 -4.70 16.57 3.62
CA LEU A 71 -5.46 16.15 4.80
C LEU A 71 -4.72 16.57 6.07
N VAL A 72 -5.44 17.21 7.00
CA VAL A 72 -4.97 17.42 8.37
C VAL A 72 -4.82 16.07 9.05
N GLN A 73 -3.71 15.88 9.76
CA GLN A 73 -3.33 14.55 10.23
C GLN A 73 -3.57 14.30 11.70
N GLU A 74 -3.67 15.34 12.52
CA GLU A 74 -3.83 15.22 13.96
C GLU A 74 -4.84 16.26 14.46
N GLN A 75 -5.78 15.82 15.28
CA GLN A 75 -6.80 16.67 15.88
C GLN A 75 -7.00 16.35 17.37
N ASN A 76 -7.02 17.37 18.21
CA ASN A 76 -7.47 17.25 19.58
C ASN A 76 -9.01 17.22 19.62
N ILE A 77 -9.58 16.09 20.04
CA ILE A 77 -11.02 15.85 20.02
C ILE A 77 -11.74 16.61 21.14
N ALA A 78 -11.07 16.96 22.24
CA ALA A 78 -11.68 17.72 23.33
C ALA A 78 -11.82 19.21 22.99
N THR A 79 -10.84 19.79 22.28
CA THR A 79 -10.79 21.23 21.99
C THR A 79 -11.19 21.56 20.55
N GLY A 80 -11.14 20.59 19.64
CA GLY A 80 -11.28 20.80 18.20
C GLY A 80 -10.01 21.35 17.53
N GLU A 81 -8.93 21.53 18.28
CA GLU A 81 -7.64 22.04 17.79
C GLU A 81 -7.03 21.09 16.75
N LEU A 82 -6.53 21.68 15.67
CA LEU A 82 -5.85 20.97 14.59
C LEU A 82 -4.34 21.21 14.71
N ASP A 83 -3.54 20.16 14.62
CA ASP A 83 -2.11 20.33 14.38
C ASP A 83 -1.88 20.36 12.86
N GLU A 84 -1.75 21.58 12.34
CA GLU A 84 -1.56 21.82 10.91
C GLU A 84 -0.15 21.48 10.41
N ASP A 85 0.83 21.35 11.31
CA ASP A 85 2.23 21.08 10.99
C ASP A 85 2.56 19.58 11.09
N ALA A 86 1.75 18.80 11.82
CA ALA A 86 1.89 17.35 11.90
C ALA A 86 1.78 16.70 10.52
N TYR A 87 2.88 16.06 10.09
CA TYR A 87 2.94 15.38 8.81
C TYR A 87 3.69 14.05 8.89
N VAL A 88 2.91 12.97 8.83
CA VAL A 88 3.34 11.60 8.56
C VAL A 88 3.08 11.28 7.10
N LEU A 89 4.12 10.75 6.45
CA LEU A 89 4.14 10.57 5.01
C LEU A 89 3.08 9.61 4.47
N TYR A 90 2.74 8.59 5.27
CA TYR A 90 1.92 7.46 4.88
C TYR A 90 0.43 7.74 5.00
N PHE A 91 0.03 8.59 5.95
CA PHE A 91 -1.38 8.77 6.34
C PHE A 91 -2.29 9.24 5.18
N PRO A 92 -1.86 10.14 4.28
CA PRO A 92 -2.71 10.52 3.15
C PRO A 92 -2.99 9.35 2.20
N GLY A 93 -2.00 8.48 1.97
CA GLY A 93 -2.17 7.27 1.15
C GLY A 93 -3.05 6.22 1.84
N GLU A 94 -2.88 6.05 3.15
CA GLU A 94 -3.74 5.17 3.97
C GLU A 94 -5.20 5.63 3.91
N ALA A 95 -5.45 6.93 4.08
CA ALA A 95 -6.79 7.51 4.03
C ALA A 95 -7.44 7.34 2.65
N ALA A 96 -6.70 7.62 1.57
CA ALA A 96 -7.19 7.41 0.21
C ALA A 96 -7.52 5.93 -0.06
N TYR A 97 -6.67 5.00 0.41
CA TYR A 97 -6.92 3.57 0.28
C TYR A 97 -8.15 3.13 1.07
N ALA A 98 -8.28 3.55 2.33
CA ALA A 98 -9.39 3.18 3.20
C ALA A 98 -10.74 3.65 2.64
N LEU A 99 -10.83 4.91 2.18
CA LEU A 99 -12.03 5.45 1.54
C LEU A 99 -12.34 4.71 0.23
N SER A 100 -11.32 4.43 -0.59
CA SER A 100 -11.51 3.71 -1.85
C SER A 100 -12.00 2.27 -1.63
N LYS A 101 -11.46 1.59 -0.61
CA LYS A 101 -11.94 0.26 -0.21
C LYS A 101 -13.37 0.30 0.28
N LEU A 102 -13.71 1.28 1.15
CA LEU A 102 -15.07 1.48 1.65
C LEU A 102 -16.07 1.71 0.50
N VAL A 103 -15.70 2.54 -0.48
CA VAL A 103 -16.48 2.77 -1.69
C VAL A 103 -16.74 1.45 -2.42
N ASN A 104 -15.70 0.66 -2.70
CA ASN A 104 -15.83 -0.56 -3.49
C ASN A 104 -16.72 -1.60 -2.82
N VAL A 105 -16.59 -1.81 -1.50
CA VAL A 105 -17.40 -2.79 -0.77
C VAL A 105 -18.86 -2.36 -0.60
N ASN A 106 -19.17 -1.08 -0.76
CA ASN A 106 -20.53 -0.53 -0.67
C ASN A 106 -21.15 -0.16 -2.04
N SER A 107 -20.39 -0.20 -3.13
CA SER A 107 -20.86 0.13 -4.49
C SER A 107 -21.83 -0.90 -5.08
N GLN A 108 -22.06 -2.04 -4.42
CA GLN A 108 -23.04 -3.06 -4.83
C GLN A 108 -24.44 -2.87 -4.22
N ASN A 109 -24.84 -1.61 -3.98
CA ASN A 109 -26.13 -1.21 -3.39
C ASN A 109 -26.36 -1.75 -1.97
N VAL A 110 -25.47 -1.40 -1.03
CA VAL A 110 -25.78 -1.54 0.40
C VAL A 110 -26.85 -0.49 0.76
N PRO A 111 -28.08 -0.89 1.14
CA PRO A 111 -29.21 0.04 1.30
C PRO A 111 -28.98 1.21 2.25
N GLU A 112 -28.08 1.03 3.22
CA GLU A 112 -27.77 1.99 4.27
C GLU A 112 -26.66 2.99 3.90
N VAL A 113 -26.08 2.88 2.70
CA VAL A 113 -25.10 3.83 2.16
C VAL A 113 -25.72 4.59 0.99
N SER A 114 -25.77 5.91 1.09
CA SER A 114 -26.35 6.74 0.03
C SER A 114 -25.35 6.99 -1.12
N GLU A 115 -25.87 7.34 -2.29
CA GLU A 115 -25.02 7.71 -3.43
C GLU A 115 -24.20 8.97 -3.12
N GLU A 116 -24.76 9.92 -2.36
CA GLU A 116 -24.05 11.13 -1.93
C GLU A 116 -22.83 10.80 -1.05
N GLU A 117 -22.95 9.81 -0.16
CA GLU A 117 -21.84 9.34 0.67
C GLU A 117 -20.75 8.69 -0.20
N LEU A 118 -21.11 7.83 -1.14
CA LEU A 118 -20.16 7.23 -2.09
C LEU A 118 -19.44 8.30 -2.92
N VAL A 119 -20.17 9.29 -3.42
CA VAL A 119 -19.62 10.41 -4.20
C VAL A 119 -18.64 11.21 -3.35
N LEU A 120 -19.00 11.51 -2.10
CA LEU A 120 -18.15 12.27 -1.18
C LEU A 120 -16.84 11.51 -0.89
N TRP A 121 -16.92 10.23 -0.55
CA TRP A 121 -15.73 9.41 -0.28
C TRP A 121 -14.83 9.28 -1.51
N LYS A 122 -15.40 9.06 -2.70
CA LYS A 122 -14.65 9.04 -3.98
C LYS A 122 -13.93 10.37 -4.20
N GLN A 123 -14.63 11.49 -4.06
CA GLN A 123 -14.06 12.83 -4.27
C GLN A 123 -12.92 13.13 -3.29
N THR A 124 -13.09 12.79 -2.02
CA THR A 124 -12.05 12.97 -1.00
C THR A 124 -10.81 12.13 -1.32
N ALA A 125 -10.98 10.84 -1.65
CA ALA A 125 -9.88 9.96 -2.04
C ALA A 125 -9.14 10.47 -3.30
N SER A 126 -9.89 10.87 -4.34
CA SER A 126 -9.34 11.46 -5.57
C SER A 126 -8.51 12.70 -5.29
N LYS A 127 -9.05 13.68 -4.55
CA LYS A 127 -8.33 14.93 -4.23
C LYS A 127 -7.08 14.68 -3.40
N ALA A 128 -7.13 13.75 -2.45
CA ALA A 128 -5.96 13.38 -1.66
C ALA A 128 -4.87 12.79 -2.55
N MET A 129 -5.22 11.88 -3.46
CA MET A 129 -4.27 11.31 -4.42
C MET A 129 -3.73 12.36 -5.39
N ASP A 130 -4.58 13.22 -5.95
CA ASP A 130 -4.20 14.30 -6.86
C ASP A 130 -3.20 15.27 -6.20
N TYR A 131 -3.42 15.62 -4.92
CA TYR A 131 -2.49 16.41 -4.14
C TYR A 131 -1.11 15.74 -4.04
N ILE A 132 -1.08 14.45 -3.68
CA ILE A 132 0.19 13.73 -3.50
C ILE A 132 0.91 13.59 -4.84
N VAL A 133 0.26 13.13 -5.91
CA VAL A 133 0.92 12.95 -7.22
C VAL A 133 1.43 14.28 -7.78
N THR A 134 0.67 15.37 -7.61
CA THR A 134 1.11 16.72 -8.02
C THR A 134 2.30 17.22 -7.21
N ARG A 135 2.37 16.89 -5.92
CA ARG A 135 3.52 17.23 -5.08
C ARG A 135 4.75 16.42 -5.49
N GLU A 136 4.60 15.12 -5.69
CA GLU A 136 5.72 14.22 -6.00
C GLU A 136 6.24 14.39 -7.44
N SER A 137 5.41 14.81 -8.39
CA SER A 137 5.83 15.11 -9.77
C SER A 137 6.88 16.23 -9.84
N LYS A 138 6.89 17.14 -8.85
CA LYS A 138 7.86 18.25 -8.75
C LYS A 138 9.21 17.85 -8.16
N LYS A 139 9.34 16.63 -7.64
CA LYS A 139 10.56 16.17 -6.95
C LYS A 139 11.50 15.41 -7.88
N SER A 140 12.78 15.38 -7.53
CA SER A 140 13.77 14.50 -8.15
C SER A 140 13.48 13.02 -7.84
N ASP A 141 14.02 12.07 -8.63
CA ASP A 141 13.88 10.63 -8.32
C ASP A 141 14.47 10.22 -6.96
N LYS A 142 15.44 11.00 -6.48
CA LYS A 142 16.05 10.79 -5.17
C LYS A 142 15.10 11.15 -4.03
N ASP A 143 14.32 12.22 -4.20
CA ASP A 143 13.41 12.74 -3.17
C ASP A 143 11.95 12.30 -3.38
N PHE A 144 11.70 11.56 -4.46
CA PHE A 144 10.40 11.01 -4.82
C PHE A 144 9.95 9.97 -3.79
N ILE A 145 8.79 10.20 -3.21
CA ILE A 145 8.17 9.28 -2.26
C ILE A 145 7.13 8.46 -3.01
N ASN A 146 7.33 7.15 -2.99
CA ASN A 146 6.46 6.19 -3.64
C ASN A 146 5.94 5.12 -2.70
N ASP A 147 5.19 5.53 -1.68
CA ASP A 147 4.74 4.57 -0.69
C ASP A 147 3.71 3.55 -1.24
N HIS A 148 3.73 2.34 -0.70
CA HIS A 148 2.82 1.26 -1.08
C HIS A 148 1.34 1.53 -0.81
N TRP A 149 0.99 2.31 0.22
CA TRP A 149 -0.40 2.69 0.48
C TRP A 149 -1.01 3.48 -0.67
N MET A 150 -0.21 4.31 -1.33
CA MET A 150 -0.65 5.05 -2.52
C MET A 150 -0.92 4.11 -3.70
N MET A 151 -0.10 3.06 -3.85
CA MET A 151 -0.29 2.05 -4.88
C MET A 151 -1.53 1.19 -4.61
N TYR A 152 -1.82 0.86 -3.34
CA TYR A 152 -3.08 0.24 -2.96
C TYR A 152 -4.29 1.12 -3.25
N ALA A 153 -4.21 2.42 -2.91
CA ALA A 153 -5.26 3.37 -3.24
C ALA A 153 -5.53 3.40 -4.75
N MET A 154 -4.48 3.54 -5.59
CA MET A 154 -4.61 3.49 -7.05
C MET A 154 -5.30 2.19 -7.53
N ALA A 155 -4.93 1.04 -6.96
CA ALA A 155 -5.51 -0.24 -7.33
C ALA A 155 -7.02 -0.32 -7.00
N GLU A 156 -7.44 0.17 -5.83
CA GLU A 156 -8.86 0.24 -5.45
C GLU A 156 -9.63 1.31 -6.23
N MET A 157 -9.00 2.42 -6.59
CA MET A 157 -9.64 3.51 -7.33
C MET A 157 -9.86 3.16 -8.81
N ARG A 158 -9.05 2.23 -9.34
CA ARG A 158 -9.07 1.78 -10.74
C ARG A 158 -10.46 1.62 -11.38
N PRO A 159 -11.47 1.01 -10.73
CA PRO A 159 -12.78 0.81 -11.35
C PRO A 159 -13.58 2.10 -11.61
N TRP A 160 -13.20 3.22 -10.98
CA TRP A 160 -14.01 4.45 -10.99
C TRP A 160 -13.22 5.75 -11.12
N HIS A 161 -11.90 5.76 -10.90
CA HIS A 161 -11.06 6.94 -11.08
C HIS A 161 -9.56 6.63 -11.20
N LEU A 162 -8.96 6.97 -12.34
CA LEU A 162 -7.52 7.07 -12.52
C LEU A 162 -7.21 8.29 -13.40
N THR A 163 -6.17 9.02 -13.04
CA THR A 163 -5.66 10.15 -13.82
C THR A 163 -4.33 9.80 -14.46
N ASP A 164 -3.98 10.49 -15.55
CA ASP A 164 -2.66 10.34 -16.19
C ASP A 164 -1.52 10.56 -15.17
N GLY A 165 -1.68 11.52 -14.25
CA GLY A 165 -0.71 11.79 -13.19
C GLY A 165 -0.53 10.61 -12.22
N MET A 166 -1.60 9.87 -11.90
CA MET A 166 -1.51 8.63 -11.11
C MET A 166 -0.80 7.53 -11.89
N MET A 167 -1.07 7.39 -13.19
CA MET A 167 -0.40 6.41 -14.04
C MET A 167 1.09 6.71 -14.19
N GLU A 168 1.46 7.96 -14.43
CA GLU A 168 2.85 8.43 -14.45
C GLU A 168 3.56 8.16 -13.12
N PHE A 169 2.88 8.39 -12.00
CA PHE A 169 3.39 8.08 -10.66
C PHE A 169 3.70 6.59 -10.50
N GLY A 170 2.81 5.70 -10.96
CA GLY A 170 3.00 4.25 -10.93
C GLY A 170 4.17 3.80 -11.81
N ILE A 171 4.23 4.28 -13.06
CA ILE A 171 5.32 4.02 -14.01
C ILE A 171 6.67 4.46 -13.44
N ARG A 172 6.74 5.68 -12.87
CA ARG A 172 7.93 6.21 -12.24
C ARG A 172 8.36 5.36 -11.04
N THR A 173 7.40 4.89 -10.26
CA THR A 173 7.66 4.00 -9.11
C THR A 173 8.27 2.68 -9.55
N ALA A 174 7.72 2.03 -10.57
CA ALA A 174 8.24 0.79 -11.14
C ALA A 174 9.67 0.95 -11.66
N ARG A 175 9.93 2.04 -12.40
CA ARG A 175 11.27 2.35 -12.92
C ARG A 175 12.28 2.52 -11.78
N ILE A 176 11.99 3.38 -10.80
CA ILE A 176 12.92 3.64 -9.68
C ILE A 176 13.16 2.38 -8.86
N ALA A 177 12.12 1.56 -8.64
CA ALA A 177 12.26 0.30 -7.92
C ALA A 177 13.22 -0.64 -8.64
N HIS A 178 13.07 -0.79 -9.96
CA HIS A 178 13.94 -1.62 -10.79
C HIS A 178 15.37 -1.10 -10.81
N GLU A 179 15.58 0.18 -11.10
CA GLU A 179 16.92 0.79 -11.17
C GLU A 179 17.71 0.58 -9.88
N ARG A 180 17.05 0.66 -8.71
CA ARG A 180 17.68 0.42 -7.40
C ARG A 180 18.11 -1.02 -7.14
N GLN A 181 17.62 -1.97 -7.93
CA GLN A 181 17.99 -3.38 -7.83
C GLN A 181 18.97 -3.80 -8.94
N THR A 182 19.05 -3.06 -10.06
CA THR A 182 19.73 -3.52 -11.28
C THR A 182 20.81 -2.59 -11.82
N THR A 183 21.16 -1.48 -11.16
CA THR A 183 22.25 -0.64 -11.67
C THR A 183 23.56 -1.44 -11.80
N PRO A 184 24.31 -1.29 -12.91
CA PRO A 184 25.57 -2.02 -13.11
C PRO A 184 26.55 -1.83 -11.97
N ASP A 185 26.63 -0.63 -11.39
CA ASP A 185 27.50 -0.36 -10.25
C ASP A 185 27.07 -1.16 -9.01
N GLN A 186 25.76 -1.32 -8.75
CA GLN A 186 25.28 -2.17 -7.66
C GLN A 186 25.50 -3.66 -7.94
N ILE A 187 25.23 -4.14 -9.16
CA ILE A 187 25.45 -5.54 -9.52
C ILE A 187 26.94 -5.88 -9.42
N VAL A 188 27.80 -5.04 -9.97
CA VAL A 188 29.26 -5.20 -9.92
C VAL A 188 29.76 -5.11 -8.49
N GLN A 189 29.26 -4.16 -7.70
CA GLN A 189 29.64 -4.04 -6.29
C GLN A 189 29.20 -5.27 -5.47
N MET A 190 27.98 -5.77 -5.67
CA MET A 190 27.51 -7.01 -5.04
C MET A 190 28.35 -8.22 -5.49
N GLN A 191 28.72 -8.30 -6.77
CA GLN A 191 29.57 -9.37 -7.34
C GLN A 191 31.00 -9.35 -6.83
N GLN A 192 31.54 -8.16 -6.54
CA GLN A 192 32.90 -8.00 -6.05
C GLN A 192 32.99 -8.15 -4.52
N GLU A 193 31.92 -7.86 -3.79
CA GLU A 193 31.85 -7.95 -2.34
C GLU A 193 30.93 -9.13 -1.94
N TYR A 194 31.52 -10.31 -1.69
CA TYR A 194 30.78 -11.52 -1.27
C TYR A 194 29.75 -11.26 -0.15
N ASP A 195 30.07 -10.36 0.80
CA ASP A 195 29.21 -10.00 1.93
C ASP A 195 27.95 -9.20 1.56
N LYS A 196 27.83 -8.75 0.31
CA LYS A 196 26.68 -7.98 -0.22
C LYS A 196 25.73 -8.81 -1.08
N MET A 197 26.03 -10.08 -1.33
CA MET A 197 25.15 -10.97 -2.10
C MET A 197 23.78 -11.14 -1.43
N ASP A 198 23.77 -11.22 -0.10
CA ASP A 198 22.55 -11.33 0.70
C ASP A 198 21.68 -10.06 0.63
N GLU A 199 22.17 -8.98 0.03
CA GLU A 199 21.45 -7.70 -0.14
C GLU A 199 20.79 -7.58 -1.52
N PHE A 200 21.02 -8.53 -2.43
CA PHE A 200 20.43 -8.48 -3.77
C PHE A 200 18.91 -8.52 -3.71
N GLY A 201 18.25 -7.55 -4.36
CA GLY A 201 16.80 -7.42 -4.43
C GLY A 201 16.17 -6.42 -3.45
N ILE A 202 16.94 -5.73 -2.62
CA ILE A 202 16.41 -4.62 -1.79
C ILE A 202 16.06 -3.37 -2.62
N TYR A 203 15.00 -2.66 -2.26
CA TYR A 203 14.61 -1.39 -2.92
C TYR A 203 15.13 -0.12 -2.22
N LYS A 204 15.75 -0.29 -1.06
CA LYS A 204 16.31 0.78 -0.21
C LYS A 204 17.64 0.29 0.34
N SER A 205 18.52 1.21 0.74
CA SER A 205 19.79 0.88 1.41
C SER A 205 19.63 0.25 2.80
N SER A 206 18.39 -0.05 3.23
CA SER A 206 18.11 -0.80 4.44
C SER A 206 17.89 -2.27 4.11
N LEU A 207 18.42 -3.16 4.94
CA LEU A 207 18.12 -4.59 4.89
C LEU A 207 16.70 -4.93 5.36
N SER A 208 15.80 -3.98 5.53
CA SER A 208 14.46 -4.29 6.04
C SER A 208 13.71 -5.20 5.06
N ALA A 209 13.42 -6.43 5.48
CA ALA A 209 12.62 -7.37 4.73
C ALA A 209 11.20 -6.80 4.53
N THR A 210 10.64 -6.18 5.56
CA THR A 210 9.31 -5.54 5.50
C THR A 210 9.28 -4.37 4.53
N ALA A 211 10.30 -3.51 4.52
CA ALA A 211 10.34 -2.40 3.55
C ALA A 211 10.46 -2.90 2.11
N THR A 212 11.07 -4.07 1.92
CA THR A 212 11.14 -4.72 0.61
C THR A 212 9.79 -5.32 0.25
N ALA A 213 9.18 -6.07 1.17
CA ALA A 213 7.88 -6.67 1.01
C ALA A 213 6.77 -5.65 0.70
N THR A 214 6.69 -4.54 1.44
CA THR A 214 5.68 -3.50 1.20
C THR A 214 5.84 -2.85 -0.16
N LYS A 215 7.07 -2.65 -0.63
CA LYS A 215 7.31 -2.18 -2.00
C LYS A 215 6.81 -3.20 -3.01
N SER A 216 7.10 -4.49 -2.82
CA SER A 216 6.61 -5.56 -3.69
C SER A 216 5.09 -5.65 -3.68
N GLU A 217 4.44 -5.50 -2.53
CA GLU A 217 2.98 -5.42 -2.41
C GLU A 217 2.39 -4.28 -3.27
N GLY A 218 2.94 -3.07 -3.16
CA GLY A 218 2.46 -1.94 -3.93
C GLY A 218 2.68 -2.11 -5.43
N LEU A 219 3.87 -2.57 -5.85
CA LEU A 219 4.13 -2.89 -7.27
C LEU A 219 3.13 -3.92 -7.79
N CYS A 220 2.83 -4.94 -6.98
CA CYS A 220 1.83 -5.93 -7.33
C CYS A 220 0.44 -5.33 -7.52
N ALA A 221 0.01 -4.46 -6.61
CA ALA A 221 -1.32 -3.87 -6.63
C ALA A 221 -1.58 -3.10 -7.93
N ILE A 222 -0.56 -2.39 -8.44
CA ILE A 222 -0.68 -1.61 -9.68
C ILE A 222 -0.32 -2.40 -10.94
N LEU A 223 0.24 -3.61 -10.84
CA LEU A 223 0.65 -4.39 -12.01
C LEU A 223 -0.48 -4.67 -13.00
N PRO A 224 -1.70 -5.08 -12.58
CA PRO A 224 -2.80 -5.31 -13.51
C PRO A 224 -3.16 -4.08 -14.36
N MET A 225 -3.10 -2.87 -13.77
CA MET A 225 -3.41 -1.64 -14.49
C MET A 225 -2.33 -1.31 -15.53
N MET A 226 -1.06 -1.62 -15.24
CA MET A 226 0.04 -1.44 -16.19
C MET A 226 -0.03 -2.45 -17.34
N MET A 227 -0.49 -3.68 -17.06
CA MET A 227 -0.73 -4.71 -18.08
C MET A 227 -1.87 -4.33 -19.03
N GLU A 228 -2.93 -3.70 -18.54
CA GLU A 228 -3.99 -3.19 -19.41
C GLU A 228 -3.49 -2.09 -20.36
N GLU A 229 -2.68 -1.15 -19.86
CA GLU A 229 -2.04 -0.14 -20.70
C GLU A 229 -1.07 -0.76 -21.73
N GLN A 230 -0.38 -1.84 -21.37
CA GLN A 230 0.43 -2.62 -22.31
C GLN A 230 -0.42 -3.21 -23.44
N GLY A 231 -1.62 -3.71 -23.12
CA GLY A 231 -2.58 -4.20 -24.12
C GLY A 231 -3.02 -3.13 -25.12
N ASN A 232 -2.96 -1.85 -24.72
CA ASN A 232 -3.17 -0.69 -25.59
C ASN A 232 -1.93 -0.31 -26.43
N ASN A 233 -0.87 -1.13 -26.36
CA ASN A 233 0.28 -1.17 -27.27
C ASN A 233 1.26 0.02 -27.19
N GLN A 234 1.48 0.57 -25.99
CA GLN A 234 2.54 1.55 -25.75
C GLN A 234 3.85 0.84 -25.37
N GLN A 235 4.92 0.99 -26.16
CA GLN A 235 6.24 0.38 -25.88
C GLN A 235 6.75 0.66 -24.45
N ALA A 236 6.46 1.85 -23.93
CA ALA A 236 6.80 2.22 -22.55
C ALA A 236 6.08 1.34 -21.50
N ALA A 237 4.85 0.92 -21.75
CA ALA A 237 4.09 0.06 -20.84
C ALA A 237 4.66 -1.37 -20.83
N VAL A 238 5.09 -1.91 -21.99
CA VAL A 238 5.78 -3.21 -22.08
C VAL A 238 7.03 -3.23 -21.21
N GLU A 239 7.88 -2.20 -21.33
CA GLU A 239 9.11 -2.09 -20.54
C GLU A 239 8.83 -1.93 -19.04
N VAL A 240 7.77 -1.21 -18.68
CA VAL A 240 7.35 -1.04 -17.28
C VAL A 240 6.92 -2.38 -16.68
N VAL A 241 6.09 -3.15 -17.38
CA VAL A 241 5.61 -4.45 -16.89
C VAL A 241 6.77 -5.43 -16.68
N ASP A 242 7.71 -5.54 -17.64
CA ASP A 242 8.91 -6.38 -17.49
C ASP A 242 9.76 -5.96 -16.27
N ARG A 243 9.97 -4.65 -16.10
CA ARG A 243 10.70 -4.11 -14.94
C ARG A 243 10.02 -4.45 -13.63
N MET A 244 8.69 -4.37 -13.57
CA MET A 244 7.92 -4.71 -12.37
C MET A 244 8.05 -6.19 -12.02
N TRP A 245 7.93 -7.08 -13.00
CA TRP A 245 8.10 -8.51 -12.80
C TRP A 245 9.46 -8.87 -12.22
N LYS A 246 10.54 -8.40 -12.85
CA LYS A 246 11.91 -8.60 -12.34
C LYS A 246 12.07 -8.02 -10.94
N SER A 247 11.49 -6.84 -10.72
CA SER A 247 11.59 -6.17 -9.43
C SER A 247 10.91 -6.95 -8.32
N LEU A 248 9.72 -7.50 -8.58
CA LEU A 248 8.96 -8.35 -7.65
C LEU A 248 9.74 -9.62 -7.35
N GLU A 249 10.26 -10.29 -8.38
CA GLU A 249 11.04 -11.51 -8.24
C GLU A 249 12.27 -11.29 -7.36
N TYR A 250 13.06 -10.26 -7.63
CA TYR A 250 14.26 -9.95 -6.84
C TYR A 250 13.91 -9.60 -5.40
N GLY A 251 12.88 -8.79 -5.17
CA GLY A 251 12.41 -8.45 -3.83
C GLY A 251 11.94 -9.65 -3.03
N ILE A 252 11.25 -10.59 -3.67
CA ILE A 252 10.76 -11.81 -3.02
C ILE A 252 11.91 -12.79 -2.75
N ARG A 253 12.85 -12.95 -3.68
CA ARG A 253 14.09 -13.72 -3.44
C ARG A 253 14.88 -13.18 -2.25
N TYR A 254 14.98 -11.85 -2.11
CA TYR A 254 15.60 -11.22 -0.94
C TYR A 254 14.88 -11.61 0.35
N THR A 255 13.57 -11.39 0.41
CA THR A 255 12.80 -11.56 1.64
C THR A 255 12.69 -13.02 2.08
N LEU A 256 12.70 -13.98 1.16
CA LEU A 256 12.73 -15.41 1.51
C LEU A 256 13.98 -15.79 2.33
N GLN A 257 15.09 -15.08 2.18
CA GLN A 257 16.30 -15.29 3.00
C GLN A 257 16.10 -14.89 4.47
N ALA A 258 15.13 -13.99 4.74
CA ALA A 258 14.77 -13.59 6.10
C ALA A 258 13.80 -14.59 6.77
N GLN A 259 13.43 -15.69 6.10
CA GLN A 259 12.58 -16.71 6.71
C GLN A 259 13.34 -17.54 7.75
N HIS A 260 12.64 -17.86 8.84
CA HIS A 260 13.11 -18.83 9.81
C HIS A 260 12.97 -20.25 9.25
N THR A 261 14.05 -20.77 8.69
CA THR A 261 14.15 -22.20 8.31
C THR A 261 14.22 -23.09 9.56
N PRO A 262 13.99 -24.41 9.44
CA PRO A 262 14.19 -25.35 10.55
C PRO A 262 15.55 -25.19 11.23
N GLU A 263 16.62 -24.96 10.46
CA GLU A 263 17.99 -24.81 10.95
C GLU A 263 18.18 -23.54 11.77
N VAL A 264 17.61 -22.42 11.33
CA VAL A 264 17.65 -21.14 12.07
C VAL A 264 16.77 -21.23 13.31
N ALA A 265 15.60 -21.85 13.20
CA ALA A 265 14.61 -21.95 14.26
C ALA A 265 15.13 -22.73 15.49
N MET A 266 16.05 -23.69 15.30
CA MET A 266 16.68 -24.44 16.41
C MET A 266 17.34 -23.54 17.48
N TYR A 267 17.77 -22.34 17.11
CA TYR A 267 18.43 -21.39 18.02
C TYR A 267 17.45 -20.43 18.73
N MET A 268 16.15 -20.56 18.46
CA MET A 268 15.11 -19.65 18.96
C MET A 268 14.44 -20.23 20.19
N LYS A 269 13.78 -19.35 20.97
CA LYS A 269 13.10 -19.73 22.23
C LYS A 269 12.03 -20.81 22.04
N ASP A 270 11.32 -20.78 20.91
CA ASP A 270 10.26 -21.72 20.56
C ASP A 270 10.38 -22.10 19.07
N PRO A 271 11.20 -23.11 18.75
CA PRO A 271 11.47 -23.51 17.36
C PRO A 271 10.20 -23.92 16.61
N GLY A 272 9.30 -24.67 17.26
CA GLY A 272 8.07 -25.16 16.63
C GLY A 272 7.12 -24.04 16.21
N ARG A 273 7.15 -22.90 16.91
CA ARG A 273 6.29 -21.75 16.63
C ARG A 273 6.87 -20.77 15.60
N ILE A 274 8.20 -20.70 15.47
CA ILE A 274 8.86 -19.69 14.65
C ILE A 274 9.17 -20.16 13.22
N VAL A 275 9.23 -21.47 12.96
CA VAL A 275 9.48 -22.00 11.61
C VAL A 275 8.48 -21.40 10.61
N GLY A 276 9.01 -20.85 9.51
CA GLY A 276 8.24 -20.20 8.46
C GLY A 276 7.91 -18.72 8.71
N ALA A 277 8.07 -18.23 9.94
CA ALA A 277 7.93 -16.80 10.24
C ALA A 277 9.09 -16.00 9.61
N LEU A 278 8.87 -14.71 9.44
CA LEU A 278 9.83 -13.79 8.82
C LEU A 278 10.48 -12.90 9.86
N SER A 279 11.80 -12.72 9.74
CA SER A 279 12.56 -11.82 10.61
C SER A 279 12.61 -10.39 10.04
N SER A 280 13.03 -9.42 10.86
CA SER A 280 13.10 -8.02 10.43
C SER A 280 14.02 -7.82 9.23
N ASN A 281 15.08 -8.63 9.14
CA ASN A 281 15.99 -8.72 8.00
C ASN A 281 16.84 -10.00 8.07
N VAL A 282 17.69 -10.22 7.06
CA VAL A 282 18.59 -11.39 6.98
C VAL A 282 19.63 -11.48 8.11
N ARG A 283 19.95 -10.35 8.78
CA ARG A 283 20.95 -10.28 9.87
C ARG A 283 20.35 -10.24 11.28
N LYS A 284 19.09 -9.83 11.42
CA LYS A 284 18.38 -9.72 12.72
C LYS A 284 17.20 -10.67 12.73
N ARG A 285 17.21 -11.59 13.69
CA ARG A 285 16.28 -12.72 13.79
C ARG A 285 15.01 -12.41 14.62
N GLU A 286 14.78 -11.15 14.98
CA GLU A 286 13.54 -10.76 15.64
C GLU A 286 12.36 -10.88 14.67
N THR A 287 11.20 -11.35 15.16
CA THR A 287 9.96 -11.42 14.37
C THR A 287 8.89 -10.53 14.98
N ARG A 288 8.01 -10.01 14.12
CA ARG A 288 6.79 -9.28 14.45
C ARG A 288 5.69 -9.69 13.47
N ASN A 289 4.44 -9.43 13.84
CA ASN A 289 3.29 -9.75 13.01
C ASN A 289 3.33 -9.06 11.65
N ASP A 290 3.69 -7.77 11.62
CA ASP A 290 3.84 -6.97 10.40
C ASP A 290 4.90 -7.56 9.44
N TYR A 291 6.01 -8.09 9.97
CA TYR A 291 7.02 -8.73 9.14
C TYR A 291 6.44 -9.93 8.41
N THR A 292 5.72 -10.79 9.12
CA THR A 292 5.12 -11.97 8.50
C THR A 292 3.98 -11.58 7.56
N GLN A 293 3.14 -10.63 7.93
CA GLN A 293 2.01 -10.16 7.12
C GLN A 293 2.48 -9.65 5.76
N HIS A 294 3.37 -8.66 5.73
CA HIS A 294 3.73 -8.00 4.47
C HIS A 294 4.47 -8.94 3.52
N ASN A 295 5.34 -9.80 4.06
CA ASN A 295 6.04 -10.79 3.26
C ASN A 295 5.08 -11.85 2.71
N LEU A 296 4.14 -12.33 3.52
CA LEU A 296 3.15 -13.29 3.04
C LEU A 296 2.28 -12.71 1.92
N SER A 297 1.81 -11.47 2.08
CA SER A 297 1.05 -10.77 1.04
C SER A 297 1.83 -10.63 -0.27
N SER A 298 3.12 -10.27 -0.21
CA SER A 298 3.94 -10.16 -1.42
C SER A 298 4.18 -11.53 -2.08
N TYR A 299 4.34 -12.60 -1.29
CA TYR A 299 4.46 -13.97 -1.80
C TYR A 299 3.18 -14.45 -2.48
N LEU A 300 2.04 -14.25 -1.83
CA LEU A 300 0.74 -14.63 -2.38
C LEU A 300 0.45 -13.87 -3.66
N CYS A 301 0.83 -12.60 -3.73
CA CYS A 301 0.78 -11.83 -4.96
C CYS A 301 1.57 -12.52 -6.09
N LEU A 302 2.88 -12.76 -5.90
CA LEU A 302 3.70 -13.32 -6.98
C LEU A 302 3.22 -14.71 -7.36
N MET A 303 2.83 -15.52 -6.38
CA MET A 303 2.25 -16.83 -6.61
C MET A 303 1.00 -16.75 -7.49
N ASN A 304 0.09 -15.81 -7.23
CA ASN A 304 -1.10 -15.61 -8.04
C ASN A 304 -0.75 -15.19 -9.47
N LEU A 305 0.22 -14.28 -9.64
CA LEU A 305 0.67 -13.84 -10.96
C LEU A 305 1.27 -14.99 -11.77
N LEU A 306 2.16 -15.78 -11.16
CA LEU A 306 2.78 -16.96 -11.78
C LEU A 306 1.74 -18.03 -12.16
N GLN A 307 0.73 -18.25 -11.31
CA GLN A 307 -0.37 -19.16 -11.62
C GLN A 307 -1.17 -18.68 -12.82
N GLN A 308 -1.46 -17.38 -12.92
CA GLN A 308 -2.18 -16.83 -14.06
C GLN A 308 -1.39 -16.99 -15.36
N GLU A 309 -0.07 -16.77 -15.35
CA GLU A 309 0.79 -17.05 -16.52
C GLU A 309 0.78 -18.52 -16.92
N SER A 310 0.94 -19.43 -15.96
CA SER A 310 0.92 -20.88 -16.22
C SER A 310 -0.41 -21.38 -16.80
N SER A 311 -1.51 -20.65 -16.55
CA SER A 311 -2.84 -20.94 -17.08
C SER A 311 -3.09 -20.41 -18.50
N GLY A 312 -2.07 -19.86 -19.16
CA GLY A 312 -2.15 -19.37 -20.54
C GLY A 312 -2.63 -17.93 -20.69
N LYS A 313 -2.84 -17.20 -19.59
CA LYS A 313 -2.89 -15.73 -19.61
C LYS A 313 -1.44 -15.22 -19.64
N SER A 314 -0.77 -15.33 -20.79
CA SER A 314 0.59 -14.82 -20.92
C SER A 314 0.56 -13.29 -20.82
N TYR A 315 1.23 -12.74 -19.81
CA TYR A 315 1.38 -11.30 -19.63
C TYR A 315 2.75 -10.78 -20.15
N LEU A 316 3.65 -11.69 -20.53
CA LEU A 316 4.99 -11.39 -21.06
C LEU A 316 5.12 -11.65 -22.59
N GLY A 317 4.05 -12.05 -23.27
CA GLY A 317 4.14 -12.51 -24.67
C GLY A 317 4.90 -13.83 -24.80
N ASP A 318 5.55 -14.07 -25.94
CA ASP A 318 6.31 -15.31 -26.21
C ASP A 318 7.60 -15.46 -25.36
N ALA A 319 7.97 -14.42 -24.60
CA ALA A 319 9.03 -14.52 -23.60
C ALA A 319 8.45 -15.16 -22.32
N GLY A 320 8.24 -16.48 -22.39
CA GLY A 320 7.84 -17.25 -21.23
C GLY A 320 8.86 -17.19 -20.09
N PRO A 321 8.47 -17.63 -18.88
CA PRO A 321 9.30 -17.63 -17.68
C PRO A 321 10.68 -18.30 -17.88
N ASP A 322 10.79 -19.27 -18.80
CA ASP A 322 12.04 -19.96 -19.12
C ASP A 322 13.15 -19.05 -19.69
N ALA A 323 12.81 -17.86 -20.22
CA ALA A 323 13.79 -16.87 -20.65
C ALA A 323 14.35 -16.01 -19.49
N ILE A 324 13.70 -16.07 -18.32
CA ILE A 324 14.00 -15.25 -17.13
C ILE A 324 14.57 -16.11 -15.98
N PHE A 325 14.20 -17.39 -15.90
CA PHE A 325 14.70 -18.34 -14.89
C PHE A 325 15.94 -19.16 -15.32
N GLY A 326 16.53 -18.86 -16.49
CA GLY A 326 17.74 -19.49 -17.02
C GLY A 326 19.05 -18.90 -16.50
#